data_AF-A0AAX1N648-F1
#
_entry.id   AF-A0AAX1N648-F1
#
_cell.length_a   1.000
_cell.length_b   1.000
_cell.length_c   1.000
_cell.angle_alpha   90.00
_cell.angle_beta   90.00
_cell.angle_gamma   90.00
#
_symmetry.space_group_name_H-M   'P 1'
#
loop_
_entity.id
_entity.type
_entity.pdbx_description
1 polymer ?
#
loop_
_entity_poly.entity_id
_entity_poly.type
_entity_poly.pdbx_seq_one_letter_code
_entity_poly.pdbx_strand_id
1 'polypeptide(L)'
;MNTSLISFIVFLGLIVLVTWVIIFNTKKKKSRQKNLFKRRVFKEEWRTILRENVTFYNEISEEKKDEFEQRLLRFLAFVKIKGVKTDIEDLDKLLVASSAIIPIFGYPDWEYPNLKEVLIFNSDLNETEFGHHFNDGHVLGMVGTGKLTNKMLLSKGALREGFRNDNDKKNVGIHEFVHLIDMADGNTDGIPEVFMSKCYTLPWINLMKAEIEKIHQNESDLDEYGGTKDQEFITVASEYFFERPQLLKKKHPDLYLALEKIFNQKMVDQERSYLSSITKEKEIGRNDPCPCGSGKKYKKCHMMFD
;
A
#
# COMPACT_ATOMS: atom_id res chain seq x y z
N MET A 1 40.68 -29.37 -33.77
CA MET A 1 39.76 -28.57 -32.91
C MET A 1 40.61 -27.98 -31.80
N ASN A 2 40.75 -26.65 -31.74
CA ASN A 2 41.70 -26.01 -30.81
C ASN A 2 41.29 -26.32 -29.36
N THR A 3 42.25 -26.71 -28.54
CA THR A 3 42.06 -26.98 -27.10
C THR A 3 41.41 -25.77 -26.39
N SER A 4 41.75 -24.55 -26.81
CA SER A 4 41.10 -23.32 -26.33
C SER A 4 39.61 -23.22 -26.65
N LEU A 5 39.17 -23.75 -27.80
CA LEU A 5 37.74 -23.76 -28.19
C LEU A 5 36.94 -24.75 -27.33
N ILE A 6 37.54 -25.91 -27.02
CA ILE A 6 36.92 -26.92 -26.16
C ILE A 6 36.78 -26.37 -24.73
N SER A 7 37.84 -25.77 -24.18
CA SER A 7 37.80 -25.15 -22.84
C SER A 7 36.77 -24.04 -22.74
N PHE A 8 36.61 -23.23 -23.80
CA PHE A 8 35.59 -22.17 -23.85
C PHE A 8 34.16 -22.73 -23.84
N ILE A 9 33.88 -23.77 -24.60
CA ILE A 9 32.56 -24.42 -24.65
C ILE A 9 32.21 -25.05 -23.29
N VAL A 10 33.17 -25.71 -22.65
CA VAL A 10 32.98 -26.31 -21.32
C VAL A 10 32.69 -25.23 -20.26
N PHE A 11 33.42 -24.12 -20.31
CA PHE A 11 33.21 -22.99 -19.40
C PHE A 11 31.82 -22.36 -19.58
N LEU A 12 31.37 -22.17 -20.83
CA LEU A 12 30.04 -21.63 -21.12
C LEU A 12 28.94 -22.58 -20.62
N GLY A 13 29.12 -23.90 -20.82
CA GLY A 13 28.22 -24.94 -20.32
C GLY A 13 28.11 -24.94 -18.79
N LEU A 14 29.20 -24.72 -18.08
CA LEU A 14 29.21 -24.57 -16.62
C LEU A 14 28.46 -23.33 -16.15
N ILE A 15 28.61 -22.18 -16.83
CA ILE A 15 27.85 -20.96 -16.50
C ILE A 15 26.34 -21.19 -16.70
N VAL A 16 25.95 -21.81 -17.81
CA VAL A 16 24.54 -22.15 -18.08
C VAL A 16 23.99 -23.12 -17.03
N LEU A 17 24.77 -24.13 -16.64
CA LEU A 17 24.39 -25.07 -15.59
C LEU A 17 24.20 -24.35 -14.24
N VAL A 18 25.15 -23.51 -13.84
CA VAL A 18 25.10 -22.78 -12.56
C VAL A 18 23.91 -21.81 -12.53
N THR A 19 23.73 -21.02 -13.59
CA THR A 19 22.57 -20.12 -13.71
C THR A 19 21.25 -20.89 -13.71
N TRP A 20 21.16 -22.02 -14.42
CA TRP A 20 19.99 -22.89 -14.39
C TRP A 20 19.72 -23.46 -12.99
N VAL A 21 20.74 -23.93 -12.28
CA VAL A 21 20.61 -24.44 -10.89
C VAL A 21 20.15 -23.32 -9.95
N ILE A 22 20.67 -22.10 -10.08
CA ILE A 22 20.23 -20.94 -9.28
C ILE A 22 18.77 -20.60 -9.58
N ILE A 23 18.37 -20.53 -10.85
CA ILE A 23 16.99 -20.24 -11.26
C ILE A 23 16.05 -21.37 -10.79
N PHE A 24 16.45 -22.63 -10.93
CA PHE A 24 15.65 -23.78 -10.50
C PHE A 24 15.46 -23.81 -8.99
N ASN A 25 16.52 -23.56 -8.21
CA ASN A 25 16.44 -23.53 -6.75
C ASN A 25 15.65 -22.32 -6.23
N THR A 26 15.75 -21.15 -6.86
CA THR A 26 14.94 -19.97 -6.50
C THR A 26 13.46 -20.20 -6.82
N LYS A 27 13.13 -20.75 -8.00
CA LYS A 27 11.76 -21.14 -8.36
C LYS A 27 11.20 -22.22 -7.42
N LYS A 28 11.99 -23.24 -7.08
CA LYS A 28 11.59 -24.31 -6.14
C LYS A 28 11.38 -23.79 -4.72
N LYS A 29 12.21 -22.85 -4.24
CA LYS A 29 12.03 -22.19 -2.94
C LYS A 29 10.76 -21.35 -2.90
N LYS A 30 10.50 -20.54 -3.94
CA LYS A 30 9.24 -19.77 -4.10
C LYS A 30 8.02 -20.69 -4.12
N SER A 31 8.05 -21.77 -4.89
CA SER A 31 6.97 -22.77 -4.97
C SER A 31 6.73 -23.48 -3.63
N ARG A 32 7.81 -23.87 -2.91
CA ARG A 32 7.70 -24.52 -1.60
C ARG A 32 7.13 -23.58 -0.54
N GLN A 33 7.53 -22.30 -0.53
CA GLN A 33 6.94 -21.29 0.34
C GLN A 33 5.46 -21.07 0.00
N LYS A 34 5.11 -20.93 -1.29
CA LYS A 34 3.70 -20.80 -1.75
C LYS A 34 2.82 -21.95 -1.23
N ASN A 35 3.33 -23.18 -1.25
CA ASN A 35 2.61 -24.35 -0.72
C ASN A 35 2.58 -24.45 0.81
N LEU A 36 3.54 -23.85 1.52
CA LEU A 36 3.59 -23.85 2.99
C LEU A 36 2.47 -22.97 3.59
N PHE A 37 2.22 -21.82 2.98
CA PHE A 37 1.18 -20.87 3.43
C PHE A 37 -0.22 -21.29 3.01
N LYS A 38 -0.36 -22.01 1.89
CA LYS A 38 -1.63 -22.63 1.48
C LYS A 38 -2.22 -23.60 2.53
N ARG A 39 -1.41 -24.03 3.52
CA ARG A 39 -1.84 -24.88 4.64
C ARG A 39 -2.17 -24.09 5.92
N ARG A 40 -1.79 -22.82 6.03
CA ARG A 40 -2.16 -21.99 7.19
C ARG A 40 -3.55 -21.44 6.96
N VAL A 41 -4.47 -21.82 7.83
CA VAL A 41 -5.83 -21.28 7.85
C VAL A 41 -5.76 -19.87 8.40
N PHE A 42 -6.29 -18.90 7.65
CA PHE A 42 -6.47 -17.55 8.14
C PHE A 42 -7.60 -17.54 9.17
N LYS A 43 -7.34 -16.94 10.33
CA LYS A 43 -8.23 -16.97 11.49
C LYS A 43 -9.47 -16.11 11.24
N GLU A 44 -10.64 -16.56 11.70
CA GLU A 44 -11.87 -15.77 11.58
C GLU A 44 -11.78 -14.46 12.38
N GLU A 45 -11.14 -14.46 13.55
CA GLU A 45 -10.96 -13.26 14.36
C GLU A 45 -10.12 -12.21 13.61
N TRP A 46 -9.17 -12.64 12.78
CA TRP A 46 -8.38 -11.74 11.95
C TRP A 46 -9.20 -11.17 10.80
N ARG A 47 -10.15 -11.93 10.23
CA ARG A 47 -11.08 -11.42 9.23
C ARG A 47 -11.97 -10.33 9.82
N THR A 48 -12.43 -10.51 11.05
CA THR A 48 -13.21 -9.49 11.77
C THR A 48 -12.39 -8.21 11.93
N ILE A 49 -11.14 -8.31 12.41
CA ILE A 49 -10.25 -7.15 12.54
C ILE A 49 -10.06 -6.43 11.20
N LEU A 50 -9.80 -7.16 10.11
CA LEU A 50 -9.61 -6.56 8.79
C LEU A 50 -10.89 -5.87 8.29
N ARG A 51 -12.06 -6.47 8.48
CA ARG A 51 -13.35 -5.86 8.09
C ARG A 51 -13.65 -4.58 8.87
N GLU A 52 -13.28 -4.54 10.13
CA GLU A 52 -13.53 -3.39 11.00
C GLU A 52 -12.55 -2.24 10.77
N ASN A 53 -11.30 -2.54 10.39
CA ASN A 53 -10.21 -1.55 10.43
C ASN A 53 -9.53 -1.29 9.08
N VAL A 54 -9.77 -2.08 8.03
CA VAL A 54 -9.03 -1.95 6.76
C VAL A 54 -10.00 -1.75 5.61
N THR A 55 -10.27 -0.48 5.25
CA THR A 55 -11.20 -0.12 4.17
C THR A 55 -10.86 -0.84 2.85
N PHE A 56 -9.58 -0.88 2.48
CA PHE A 56 -9.09 -1.60 1.30
C PHE A 56 -9.59 -3.05 1.24
N TYR A 57 -9.57 -3.76 2.38
CA TYR A 57 -9.99 -5.15 2.46
C TYR A 57 -11.49 -5.32 2.17
N ASN A 58 -12.31 -4.34 2.55
CA ASN A 58 -13.75 -4.34 2.29
C ASN A 58 -14.07 -3.97 0.82
N GLU A 59 -13.17 -3.26 0.16
CA GLU A 59 -13.39 -2.79 -1.21
C GLU A 59 -13.04 -3.83 -2.27
N ILE A 60 -12.12 -4.75 -1.99
CA ILE A 60 -11.73 -5.81 -2.92
C ILE A 60 -12.74 -6.97 -2.98
N SER A 61 -12.78 -7.68 -4.12
CA SER A 61 -13.64 -8.86 -4.34
C SER A 61 -13.26 -10.03 -3.44
N GLU A 62 -14.20 -10.96 -3.18
CA GLU A 62 -13.94 -12.14 -2.33
C GLU A 62 -12.72 -12.97 -2.81
N GLU A 63 -12.56 -13.17 -4.12
CA GLU A 63 -11.37 -13.84 -4.68
C GLU A 63 -10.05 -13.13 -4.31
N LYS A 64 -10.08 -11.79 -4.26
CA LYS A 64 -8.91 -10.97 -3.92
C LYS A 64 -8.69 -10.92 -2.40
N LYS A 65 -9.73 -11.08 -1.58
CA LYS A 65 -9.60 -11.20 -0.12
C LYS A 65 -8.76 -12.41 0.25
N ASP A 66 -9.03 -13.57 -0.36
CA ASP A 66 -8.22 -14.77 -0.16
C ASP A 66 -6.74 -14.54 -0.52
N GLU A 67 -6.47 -13.84 -1.62
CA GLU A 67 -5.10 -13.47 -1.99
C GLU A 67 -4.46 -12.55 -0.93
N PHE A 68 -5.18 -11.52 -0.50
CA PHE A 68 -4.73 -10.57 0.51
C PHE A 68 -4.38 -11.29 1.83
N GLU A 69 -5.28 -12.13 2.33
CA GLU A 69 -5.08 -12.95 3.54
C GLU A 69 -3.82 -13.82 3.44
N GLN A 70 -3.61 -14.49 2.31
CA GLN A 70 -2.42 -15.33 2.09
C GLN A 70 -1.13 -14.51 2.05
N ARG A 71 -1.18 -13.28 1.52
CA ARG A 71 -0.03 -12.37 1.50
C ARG A 71 0.28 -11.82 2.90
N LEU A 72 -0.74 -11.51 3.70
CA LEU A 72 -0.55 -11.14 5.11
C LEU A 72 0.12 -12.28 5.90
N LEU A 73 -0.36 -13.53 5.75
CA LEU A 73 0.25 -14.69 6.41
C LEU A 73 1.71 -14.88 6.04
N ARG A 74 2.04 -14.64 4.76
CA ARG A 74 3.41 -14.73 4.28
C ARG A 74 4.28 -13.62 4.87
N PHE A 75 3.80 -12.37 4.83
CA PHE A 75 4.49 -11.23 5.40
C PHE A 75 4.79 -11.46 6.89
N LEU A 76 3.79 -11.83 7.67
CA LEU A 76 3.90 -12.10 9.11
C LEU A 76 4.79 -13.30 9.47
N ALA A 77 5.10 -14.16 8.51
CA ALA A 77 6.01 -15.27 8.72
C ALA A 77 7.48 -14.92 8.46
N PHE A 78 7.76 -13.89 7.64
CA PHE A 78 9.13 -13.48 7.31
C PHE A 78 9.56 -12.18 7.98
N VAL A 79 8.61 -11.33 8.34
CA VAL A 79 8.85 -10.06 9.02
C VAL A 79 8.41 -10.17 10.47
N LYS A 80 9.35 -9.94 11.40
CA LYS A 80 9.05 -9.94 12.84
C LYS A 80 8.46 -8.60 13.23
N ILE A 81 7.34 -8.60 13.94
CA ILE A 81 6.75 -7.39 14.52
C ILE A 81 6.97 -7.43 16.02
N LYS A 82 7.61 -6.40 16.57
CA LYS A 82 7.94 -6.32 18.01
C LYS A 82 7.57 -4.97 18.59
N GLY A 83 7.06 -5.00 19.81
CA GLY A 83 6.85 -3.79 20.60
C GLY A 83 8.11 -3.39 21.35
N VAL A 84 8.42 -2.10 21.32
CA VAL A 84 9.46 -1.48 22.16
C VAL A 84 8.73 -0.80 23.31
N LYS A 85 8.84 -1.38 24.51
CA LYS A 85 8.15 -0.93 25.73
C LYS A 85 6.62 -0.82 25.57
N THR A 86 6.05 -1.62 24.68
CA THR A 86 4.61 -1.68 24.41
C THR A 86 4.24 -3.10 24.02
N ASP A 87 3.02 -3.51 24.37
CA ASP A 87 2.48 -4.81 23.96
C ASP A 87 1.92 -4.75 22.54
N ILE A 88 2.05 -5.86 21.81
CA ILE A 88 1.59 -5.98 20.42
C ILE A 88 0.41 -6.94 20.34
N GLU A 89 -0.71 -6.41 19.88
CA GLU A 89 -1.94 -7.16 19.63
C GLU A 89 -1.97 -7.70 18.20
N ASP A 90 -2.90 -8.61 17.92
CA ASP A 90 -3.13 -9.08 16.56
C ASP A 90 -3.63 -7.95 15.64
N LEU A 91 -4.34 -6.95 16.19
CA LEU A 91 -4.68 -5.71 15.49
C LEU A 91 -3.41 -5.03 14.94
N ASP A 92 -2.43 -4.73 15.78
CA ASP A 92 -1.22 -4.03 15.38
C ASP A 92 -0.45 -4.78 14.28
N LYS A 93 -0.37 -6.11 14.42
CA LYS A 93 0.29 -6.97 13.41
C LYS A 93 -0.43 -6.91 12.07
N LEU A 94 -1.75 -6.97 12.09
CA LEU A 94 -2.58 -6.93 10.88
C LEU A 94 -2.54 -5.56 10.21
N LEU A 95 -2.49 -4.46 10.99
CA LEU A 95 -2.35 -3.12 10.43
C LEU A 95 -0.99 -2.95 9.75
N VAL A 96 0.13 -3.32 10.40
CA VAL A 96 1.46 -3.30 9.76
C VAL A 96 1.49 -4.14 8.49
N ALA A 97 0.97 -5.37 8.56
CA ALA A 97 0.94 -6.24 7.39
C ALA A 97 0.05 -5.67 6.27
N SER A 98 -1.07 -5.03 6.61
CA SER A 98 -1.94 -4.37 5.63
C SER A 98 -1.24 -3.18 4.98
N SER A 99 -0.58 -2.32 5.76
CA SER A 99 0.25 -1.22 5.24
C SER A 99 1.33 -1.71 4.28
N ALA A 100 1.91 -2.88 4.55
CA ALA A 100 2.90 -3.48 3.68
C ALA A 100 2.28 -3.98 2.37
N ILE A 101 1.15 -4.69 2.45
CA ILE A 101 0.58 -5.40 1.31
C ILE A 101 -0.22 -4.48 0.37
N ILE A 102 -0.91 -3.46 0.90
CA ILE A 102 -1.76 -2.56 0.10
C ILE A 102 -0.99 -1.93 -1.07
N PRO A 103 0.18 -1.27 -0.89
CA PRO A 103 0.90 -0.64 -2.00
C PRO A 103 1.33 -1.61 -3.08
N ILE A 104 1.66 -2.85 -2.69
CA ILE A 104 2.22 -3.86 -3.59
C ILE A 104 1.17 -4.84 -4.08
N PHE A 105 -0.12 -4.61 -3.80
CA PHE A 105 -1.15 -5.61 -4.06
C PHE A 105 -1.28 -5.89 -5.58
N GLY A 106 -1.07 -4.88 -6.42
CA GLY A 106 -0.98 -5.03 -7.89
C GLY A 106 0.22 -5.85 -8.40
N TYR A 107 1.15 -6.22 -7.53
CA TYR A 107 2.36 -6.98 -7.84
C TYR A 107 2.42 -8.29 -7.03
N PRO A 108 1.75 -9.38 -7.48
CA PRO A 108 1.55 -10.59 -6.69
C PRO A 108 2.84 -11.36 -6.35
N ASP A 109 3.91 -11.15 -7.11
CA ASP A 109 5.21 -11.81 -6.93
C ASP A 109 6.26 -10.94 -6.20
N TRP A 110 5.90 -9.71 -5.81
CA TRP A 110 6.77 -8.78 -5.12
C TRP A 110 6.58 -8.86 -3.61
N GLU A 111 7.68 -8.74 -2.88
CA GLU A 111 7.79 -8.76 -1.42
C GLU A 111 8.92 -7.80 -1.02
N TYR A 112 8.98 -7.32 0.22
CA TYR A 112 10.06 -6.46 0.71
C TYR A 112 11.30 -7.30 1.07
N PRO A 113 12.30 -7.45 0.17
CA PRO A 113 13.39 -8.42 0.38
C PRO A 113 14.30 -8.01 1.56
N ASN A 114 14.43 -6.72 1.76
CA ASN A 114 15.32 -6.10 2.73
C ASN A 114 14.61 -5.81 4.06
N LEU A 115 13.31 -6.05 4.22
CA LEU A 115 12.66 -5.92 5.52
C LEU A 115 12.78 -7.23 6.31
N LYS A 116 13.10 -7.13 7.60
CA LYS A 116 13.21 -8.26 8.53
C LYS A 116 12.44 -8.04 9.82
N GLU A 117 12.34 -6.79 10.26
CA GLU A 117 11.73 -6.45 11.55
C GLU A 117 11.00 -5.11 11.48
N VAL A 118 9.82 -5.03 12.08
CA VAL A 118 9.08 -3.78 12.32
C VAL A 118 8.99 -3.59 13.83
N LEU A 119 9.51 -2.47 14.30
CA LEU A 119 9.54 -2.07 15.70
C LEU A 119 8.42 -1.06 15.94
N ILE A 120 7.46 -1.44 16.77
CA ILE A 120 6.31 -0.60 17.13
C ILE A 120 6.58 0.00 18.50
N PHE A 121 6.37 1.30 18.66
CA PHE A 121 6.59 2.00 19.92
C PHE A 121 5.45 2.97 20.25
N ASN A 122 5.33 3.36 21.52
CA ASN A 122 4.42 4.43 21.92
C ASN A 122 5.11 5.79 21.71
N SER A 123 4.35 6.85 21.42
CA SER A 123 4.83 8.21 21.09
C SER A 123 5.80 8.86 22.08
N ASP A 124 6.00 8.26 23.26
CA ASP A 124 6.83 8.76 24.36
C ASP A 124 8.32 8.39 24.22
N LEU A 125 8.74 7.78 23.09
CA LEU A 125 10.16 7.42 22.90
C LEU A 125 10.98 8.59 22.38
N ASN A 126 11.99 8.98 23.18
CA ASN A 126 12.93 10.04 22.86
C ASN A 126 14.02 9.59 21.87
N GLU A 127 14.56 10.56 21.13
CA GLU A 127 15.56 10.42 20.06
C GLU A 127 16.79 9.55 20.44
N THR A 128 17.14 9.57 21.73
CA THR A 128 18.30 8.88 22.29
C THR A 128 18.18 7.36 22.30
N GLU A 129 16.98 6.79 22.25
CA GLU A 129 16.80 5.32 22.33
C GLU A 129 17.13 4.59 21.02
N PHE A 130 17.08 5.29 19.89
CA PHE A 130 17.39 4.72 18.57
C PHE A 130 18.69 5.27 17.96
N GLY A 131 19.30 6.29 18.57
CA GLY A 131 20.60 6.82 18.13
C GLY A 131 20.57 7.54 16.78
N HIS A 132 19.41 8.09 16.41
CA HIS A 132 19.19 8.86 15.19
C HIS A 132 18.61 10.24 15.53
N HIS A 133 19.05 11.27 14.81
CA HIS A 133 18.44 12.60 14.88
C HIS A 133 17.14 12.59 14.08
N PHE A 134 16.03 12.84 14.77
CA PHE A 134 14.71 12.94 14.17
C PHE A 134 14.41 14.43 13.97
N ASN A 135 14.21 14.87 12.73
CA ASN A 135 14.19 16.31 12.43
C ASN A 135 13.00 17.08 13.06
N ASP A 136 12.01 16.42 13.66
CA ASP A 136 10.82 17.08 14.22
C ASP A 136 10.32 16.48 15.55
N GLY A 137 11.16 15.80 16.33
CA GLY A 137 10.83 15.33 17.69
C GLY A 137 9.70 14.28 17.83
N HIS A 138 8.98 13.98 16.75
CA HIS A 138 7.95 12.95 16.69
C HIS A 138 8.20 12.03 15.50
N VAL A 139 8.71 10.83 15.79
CA VAL A 139 8.89 9.79 14.79
C VAL A 139 7.55 9.12 14.57
N LEU A 140 6.92 9.37 13.43
CA LEU A 140 5.70 8.65 13.05
C LEU A 140 6.09 7.30 12.42
N GLY A 141 7.16 7.29 11.62
CA GLY A 141 7.85 6.10 11.14
C GLY A 141 9.27 6.40 10.61
N MET A 142 10.04 5.33 10.34
CA MET A 142 11.37 5.44 9.72
C MET A 142 11.86 4.09 9.16
N VAL A 143 12.52 4.12 8.01
CA VAL A 143 13.35 3.02 7.49
C VAL A 143 14.79 3.15 8.01
N GLY A 144 15.26 2.13 8.72
CA GLY A 144 16.54 2.17 9.41
C GLY A 144 17.76 2.04 8.49
N THR A 145 18.79 2.87 8.76
CA THR A 145 20.15 2.73 8.20
C THR A 145 21.14 2.26 9.27
N GLY A 146 22.32 1.77 8.87
CA GLY A 146 23.37 1.36 9.81
C GLY A 146 22.94 0.23 10.75
N LYS A 147 22.85 0.50 12.07
CA LYS A 147 22.41 -0.52 13.06
C LYS A 147 20.93 -0.89 12.94
N LEU A 148 20.14 -0.05 12.27
CA LEU A 148 18.72 -0.31 12.00
C LEU A 148 18.48 -0.86 10.59
N THR A 149 19.54 -1.23 9.86
CA THR A 149 19.42 -1.87 8.54
C THR A 149 18.45 -3.05 8.60
N ASN A 150 17.55 -3.12 7.62
CA ASN A 150 16.46 -4.11 7.51
C ASN A 150 15.35 -3.98 8.57
N LYS A 151 15.27 -2.86 9.28
CA LYS A 151 14.23 -2.57 10.25
C LYS A 151 13.42 -1.34 9.87
N MET A 152 12.15 -1.35 10.24
CA MET A 152 11.27 -0.18 10.20
C MET A 152 10.80 0.15 11.62
N LEU A 153 10.66 1.43 11.93
CA LEU A 153 10.06 1.92 13.16
C LEU A 153 8.68 2.49 12.84
N LEU A 154 7.68 2.25 13.69
CA LEU A 154 6.34 2.81 13.57
C LEU A 154 5.77 3.18 14.95
N SER A 155 5.16 4.35 15.06
CA SER A 155 4.37 4.71 16.24
C SER A 155 3.06 3.91 16.27
N LYS A 156 2.77 3.24 17.38
CA LYS A 156 1.55 2.43 17.59
C LYS A 156 0.30 3.28 17.41
N GLY A 157 0.29 4.49 17.98
CA GLY A 157 -0.81 5.43 17.90
C GLY A 157 -1.03 5.91 16.46
N ALA A 158 0.05 6.31 15.79
CA ALA A 158 -0.02 6.79 14.40
C ALA A 158 -0.45 5.70 13.42
N LEU A 159 0.06 4.47 13.60
CA LEU A 159 -0.35 3.30 12.83
C LEU A 159 -1.85 3.04 12.96
N ARG A 160 -2.37 3.00 14.19
CA ARG A 160 -3.81 2.76 14.42
C ARG A 160 -4.67 3.89 13.86
N GLU A 161 -4.24 5.14 14.04
CA GLU A 161 -4.99 6.28 13.54
C GLU A 161 -5.12 6.28 12.02
N GLY A 162 -4.04 5.94 11.31
CA GLY A 162 -4.04 5.86 9.84
C GLY A 162 -5.02 4.85 9.26
N PHE A 163 -5.51 3.89 10.05
CA PHE A 163 -6.57 2.95 9.64
C PHE A 163 -7.94 3.25 10.24
N ARG A 164 -8.00 4.08 11.28
CA ARG A 164 -9.26 4.49 11.92
C ARG A 164 -9.93 5.63 11.15
N ASN A 165 -9.12 6.52 10.56
CA ASN A 165 -9.59 7.72 9.93
C ASN A 165 -9.19 7.79 8.45
N ASP A 166 -9.95 7.09 7.60
CA ASP A 166 -9.79 7.21 6.15
C ASP A 166 -10.12 8.62 5.61
N ASN A 167 -10.53 9.55 6.48
CA ASN A 167 -10.96 10.88 6.09
C ASN A 167 -9.88 11.96 6.09
N ASP A 168 -8.81 11.79 6.87
CA ASP A 168 -7.72 12.77 7.00
C ASP A 168 -6.64 12.67 5.94
N LYS A 169 -6.75 11.65 5.05
CA LYS A 169 -5.85 11.42 3.93
C LYS A 169 -4.44 11.00 4.36
N LYS A 170 -4.24 10.52 5.60
CA LYS A 170 -2.95 10.15 6.16
C LYS A 170 -2.95 8.69 6.61
N ASN A 171 -1.91 7.95 6.20
CA ASN A 171 -1.65 6.60 6.68
C ASN A 171 -0.15 6.38 6.80
N VAL A 172 0.37 6.66 8.00
CA VAL A 172 1.81 6.55 8.32
C VAL A 172 2.36 5.16 8.00
N GLY A 173 1.57 4.11 8.18
CA GLY A 173 2.00 2.77 7.80
C GLY A 173 2.25 2.68 6.29
N ILE A 174 1.27 3.07 5.46
CA ILE A 174 1.41 3.08 4.00
C ILE A 174 2.57 3.97 3.58
N HIS A 175 2.69 5.16 4.16
CA HIS A 175 3.77 6.12 3.92
C HIS A 175 5.16 5.46 4.01
N GLU A 176 5.47 4.84 5.14
CA GLU A 176 6.78 4.20 5.35
C GLU A 176 7.03 2.99 4.45
N PHE A 177 5.98 2.22 4.13
CA PHE A 177 6.12 1.10 3.21
C PHE A 177 6.34 1.57 1.76
N VAL A 178 5.81 2.73 1.37
CA VAL A 178 6.11 3.34 0.07
C VAL A 178 7.55 3.84 0.02
N HIS A 179 8.09 4.42 1.11
CA HIS A 179 9.54 4.70 1.20
C HIS A 179 10.41 3.45 0.98
N LEU A 180 10.00 2.28 1.47
CA LEU A 180 10.70 1.03 1.19
C LEU A 180 10.64 0.59 -0.28
N ILE A 181 9.56 0.95 -1.00
CA ILE A 181 9.41 0.66 -2.42
C ILE A 181 10.30 1.60 -3.23
N ASP A 182 10.32 2.89 -2.88
CA ASP A 182 11.22 3.89 -3.45
C ASP A 182 12.68 3.44 -3.30
N MET A 183 13.06 3.00 -2.10
CA MET A 183 14.41 2.52 -1.78
C MET A 183 14.79 1.16 -2.39
N ALA A 184 13.90 0.48 -3.09
CA ALA A 184 14.12 -0.90 -3.52
C ALA A 184 15.16 -1.04 -4.65
N ASP A 185 15.40 0.02 -5.43
CA ASP A 185 16.44 0.08 -6.47
C ASP A 185 17.79 0.60 -5.94
N GLY A 186 17.83 1.09 -4.69
CA GLY A 186 18.99 1.66 -4.03
C GLY A 186 19.05 3.19 -4.01
N ASN A 187 18.08 3.87 -4.62
CA ASN A 187 17.94 5.33 -4.60
C ASN A 187 16.83 5.76 -3.63
N THR A 188 16.74 7.03 -3.26
CA THR A 188 15.62 7.56 -2.48
C THR A 188 15.33 8.95 -3.02
N ASP A 189 14.58 8.98 -4.11
CA ASP A 189 14.39 10.12 -4.98
C ASP A 189 12.92 10.29 -5.43
N GLY A 190 11.99 9.51 -4.85
CA GLY A 190 10.57 9.55 -5.21
C GLY A 190 10.24 8.83 -6.52
N ILE A 191 11.17 8.05 -7.05
CA ILE A 191 11.05 7.30 -8.30
C ILE A 191 11.12 5.81 -7.99
N PRO A 192 9.98 5.12 -7.76
CA PRO A 192 9.97 3.68 -7.57
C PRO A 192 10.24 2.93 -8.89
N GLU A 193 11.49 2.92 -9.38
CA GLU A 193 11.89 2.30 -10.65
C GLU A 193 11.52 0.80 -10.70
N VAL A 194 11.47 0.14 -9.54
CA VAL A 194 11.03 -1.26 -9.43
C VAL A 194 9.62 -1.48 -9.98
N PHE A 195 8.78 -0.46 -9.99
CA PHE A 195 7.39 -0.48 -10.48
C PHE A 195 7.18 0.34 -11.76
N MET A 196 8.21 0.97 -12.29
CA MET A 196 8.12 1.79 -13.49
C MET A 196 8.99 1.24 -14.61
N SER A 197 8.39 1.01 -15.78
CA SER A 197 9.21 0.83 -16.98
C SER A 197 9.87 2.16 -17.34
N LYS A 198 11.10 2.12 -17.88
CA LYS A 198 11.91 3.30 -18.22
C LYS A 198 11.19 4.39 -19.02
N CYS A 199 10.21 4.03 -19.85
CA CYS A 199 9.45 5.02 -20.63
C CYS A 199 8.45 5.85 -19.79
N TYR A 200 8.09 5.41 -18.58
CA TYR A 200 7.20 6.13 -17.67
C TYR A 200 7.93 6.98 -16.63
N THR A 201 9.23 6.74 -16.42
CA THR A 201 10.05 7.48 -15.45
C THR A 201 10.07 8.99 -15.73
N LEU A 202 10.37 9.41 -16.96
CA LEU A 202 10.43 10.84 -17.29
C LEU A 202 9.06 11.56 -17.19
N PRO A 203 7.96 10.99 -17.72
CA PRO A 203 6.62 11.52 -17.46
C PRO A 203 6.29 11.67 -15.97
N TRP A 204 6.65 10.69 -15.14
CA TRP A 204 6.44 10.75 -13.69
C TRP A 204 7.23 11.90 -13.06
N ILE A 205 8.53 12.02 -13.34
CA ILE A 205 9.38 13.09 -12.79
C ILE A 205 8.78 14.47 -13.10
N ASN A 206 8.35 14.69 -14.34
CA ASN A 206 7.79 15.98 -14.76
C ASN A 206 6.47 16.28 -14.03
N LEU A 207 5.61 15.26 -13.87
CA LEU A 207 4.35 15.40 -13.15
C LEU A 207 4.58 15.67 -11.66
N MET A 208 5.46 14.91 -11.01
CA MET A 208 5.87 15.09 -9.62
C MET A 208 6.35 16.51 -9.37
N LYS A 209 7.29 17.01 -10.19
CA LYS A 209 7.81 18.38 -10.05
C LYS A 209 6.73 19.44 -10.22
N ALA A 210 5.82 19.25 -11.17
CA ALA A 210 4.70 20.17 -11.37
C ALA A 210 3.73 20.18 -10.18
N GLU A 211 3.44 19.01 -9.58
CA GLU A 211 2.57 18.91 -8.40
C GLU A 211 3.24 19.48 -7.14
N ILE A 212 4.54 19.26 -6.95
CA ILE A 212 5.32 19.88 -5.86
C ILE A 212 5.28 21.40 -5.97
N GLU A 213 5.46 21.96 -7.18
CA GLU A 213 5.38 23.41 -7.38
C GLU A 213 3.98 23.96 -7.03
N LYS A 214 2.90 23.23 -7.38
CA LYS A 214 1.54 23.62 -6.96
C LYS A 214 1.38 23.59 -5.44
N ILE A 215 2.02 22.66 -4.73
CA ILE A 215 2.04 22.64 -3.27
C ILE A 215 2.72 23.91 -2.74
N HIS A 216 3.90 24.27 -3.26
CA HIS A 216 4.63 25.47 -2.84
C HIS A 216 3.87 26.77 -3.11
N GLN A 217 3.09 26.80 -4.19
CA GLN A 217 2.24 27.93 -4.55
C GLN A 217 0.90 27.95 -3.81
N ASN A 218 0.63 26.96 -2.94
CA ASN A 218 -0.64 26.78 -2.24
C ASN A 218 -1.84 26.62 -3.20
N GLU A 219 -1.60 26.04 -4.37
CA GLU A 219 -2.59 25.73 -5.41
C GLU A 219 -3.01 24.24 -5.39
N SER A 220 -2.41 23.43 -4.51
CA SER A 220 -2.72 22.02 -4.30
C SER A 220 -3.44 21.79 -2.97
N ASP A 221 -4.33 20.80 -2.92
CA ASP A 221 -4.93 20.32 -1.66
C ASP A 221 -4.27 19.05 -1.10
N LEU A 222 -3.12 18.67 -1.67
CA LEU A 222 -2.20 17.70 -1.08
C LEU A 222 -1.57 18.28 0.18
N ASP A 223 -1.09 17.41 1.07
CA ASP A 223 -0.41 17.85 2.29
C ASP A 223 0.91 18.55 1.94
N GLU A 224 1.18 19.70 2.59
CA GLU A 224 2.39 20.51 2.33
C GLU A 224 3.69 19.74 2.57
N TYR A 225 3.64 18.72 3.45
CA TYR A 225 4.76 17.84 3.71
C TYR A 225 5.27 17.14 2.44
N GLY A 226 4.37 16.81 1.50
CA GLY A 226 4.73 16.18 0.22
C GLY A 226 5.56 17.10 -0.68
N GLY A 227 5.61 18.40 -0.41
CA GLY A 227 6.47 19.35 -1.12
C GLY A 227 7.88 19.50 -0.54
N THR A 228 8.20 18.82 0.57
CA THR A 228 9.47 19.05 1.28
C THR A 228 10.69 18.40 0.60
N LYS A 229 10.52 17.19 0.06
CA LYS A 229 11.50 16.47 -0.75
C LYS A 229 10.79 15.56 -1.75
N ASP A 230 11.46 15.23 -2.85
CA ASP A 230 10.90 14.40 -3.93
C ASP A 230 10.38 13.03 -3.42
N GLN A 231 11.09 12.39 -2.48
CA GLN A 231 10.61 11.12 -1.89
C GLN A 231 9.38 11.26 -1.00
N GLU A 232 9.18 12.42 -0.35
CA GLU A 232 7.98 12.64 0.46
C GLU A 232 6.74 12.88 -0.43
N PHE A 233 6.96 13.33 -1.66
CA PHE A 233 5.87 13.52 -2.60
C PHE A 233 5.19 12.18 -2.94
N ILE A 234 5.96 11.17 -3.34
CA ILE A 234 5.38 9.87 -3.74
C ILE A 234 4.66 9.22 -2.55
N THR A 235 5.18 9.32 -1.33
CA THR A 235 4.55 8.73 -0.15
C THR A 235 3.25 9.43 0.21
N VAL A 236 3.23 10.77 0.29
CA VAL A 236 2.01 11.55 0.54
C VAL A 236 0.97 11.35 -0.56
N ALA A 237 1.39 11.36 -1.83
CA ALA A 237 0.48 11.10 -2.94
C ALA A 237 -0.11 9.67 -2.86
N SER A 238 0.66 8.70 -2.38
CA SER A 238 0.21 7.32 -2.19
C SER A 238 -0.79 7.17 -1.04
N GLU A 239 -0.60 7.90 0.06
CA GLU A 239 -1.59 7.96 1.15
C GLU A 239 -2.95 8.41 0.59
N TYR A 240 -2.96 9.50 -0.19
CA TYR A 240 -4.18 9.98 -0.83
C TYR A 240 -4.77 8.96 -1.81
N PHE A 241 -3.92 8.24 -2.54
CA PHE A 241 -4.34 7.25 -3.52
C PHE A 241 -5.02 6.04 -2.88
N PHE A 242 -4.55 5.57 -1.72
CA PHE A 242 -5.13 4.42 -1.04
C PHE A 242 -6.25 4.78 -0.07
N GLU A 243 -6.20 5.96 0.57
CA GLU A 243 -7.23 6.39 1.53
C GLU A 243 -8.40 7.13 0.87
N ARG A 244 -8.12 7.98 -0.14
CA ARG A 244 -9.12 8.87 -0.75
C ARG A 244 -9.05 8.89 -2.29
N PRO A 245 -9.10 7.72 -2.95
CA PRO A 245 -8.88 7.62 -4.38
C PRO A 245 -9.88 8.44 -5.22
N GLN A 246 -11.14 8.58 -4.79
CA GLN A 246 -12.13 9.37 -5.54
C GLN A 246 -11.83 10.87 -5.46
N LEU A 247 -11.37 11.36 -4.30
CA LEU A 247 -10.99 12.76 -4.13
C LEU A 247 -9.74 13.08 -4.96
N LEU A 248 -8.72 12.21 -4.88
CA LEU A 248 -7.49 12.35 -5.66
C LEU A 248 -7.80 12.36 -7.16
N LYS A 249 -8.61 11.41 -7.65
CA LYS A 249 -9.03 11.37 -9.05
C LYS A 249 -9.77 12.63 -9.50
N LYS A 250 -10.59 13.21 -8.63
CA LYS A 250 -11.38 14.40 -8.94
C LYS A 250 -10.51 15.66 -9.02
N LYS A 251 -9.55 15.82 -8.11
CA LYS A 251 -8.75 17.05 -7.98
C LYS A 251 -7.42 16.99 -8.73
N HIS A 252 -6.82 15.81 -8.80
CA HIS A 252 -5.52 15.54 -9.42
C HIS A 252 -5.62 14.34 -10.37
N PRO A 253 -6.42 14.43 -11.46
CA PRO A 253 -6.70 13.28 -12.32
C PRO A 253 -5.45 12.68 -12.96
N ASP A 254 -4.48 13.49 -13.39
CA ASP A 254 -3.24 13.01 -14.00
C ASP A 254 -2.35 12.30 -12.97
N LEU A 255 -2.27 12.83 -11.75
CA LEU A 255 -1.58 12.19 -10.62
C LEU A 255 -2.22 10.84 -10.27
N TYR A 256 -3.56 10.79 -10.20
CA TYR A 256 -4.28 9.54 -9.98
C TYR A 256 -3.96 8.49 -11.05
N LEU A 257 -3.96 8.87 -12.33
CA LEU A 257 -3.65 7.96 -13.43
C LEU A 257 -2.19 7.49 -13.42
N ALA A 258 -1.26 8.35 -13.00
CA ALA A 258 0.13 7.96 -12.81
C ALA A 258 0.27 6.94 -11.69
N LEU A 259 -0.35 7.17 -10.53
CA LEU A 259 -0.31 6.25 -9.39
C LEU A 259 -1.03 4.93 -9.67
N GLU A 260 -2.13 4.94 -10.42
CA GLU A 260 -2.80 3.71 -10.89
C GLU A 260 -1.84 2.82 -11.71
N LYS A 261 -1.01 3.44 -12.56
CA LYS A 261 0.03 2.73 -13.33
C LYS A 261 1.19 2.28 -12.46
N ILE A 262 1.68 3.14 -11.56
CA ILE A 262 2.80 2.83 -10.65
C ILE A 262 2.42 1.68 -9.73
N PHE A 263 1.25 1.68 -9.12
CA PHE A 263 0.83 0.62 -8.21
C PHE A 263 0.16 -0.57 -8.89
N ASN A 264 -0.13 -0.46 -10.18
CA ASN A 264 -0.90 -1.45 -10.95
C ASN A 264 -2.23 -1.80 -10.25
N GLN A 265 -2.91 -0.77 -9.74
CA GLN A 265 -4.13 -0.91 -8.94
C GLN A 265 -5.15 0.15 -9.32
N LYS A 266 -6.37 -0.28 -9.66
CA LYS A 266 -7.48 0.62 -9.92
C LYS A 266 -8.31 0.79 -8.66
N MET A 267 -8.24 1.98 -8.06
CA MET A 267 -8.89 2.28 -6.79
C MET A 267 -10.32 2.86 -6.93
N VAL A 268 -10.70 3.30 -8.13
CA VAL A 268 -12.04 3.85 -8.41
C VAL A 268 -12.69 3.11 -9.56
N ASP A 269 -13.65 2.25 -9.24
CA ASP A 269 -14.55 1.68 -10.24
C ASP A 269 -15.65 2.67 -10.62
N GLN A 270 -15.79 2.93 -11.92
CA GLN A 270 -16.80 3.86 -12.47
C GLN A 270 -18.23 3.41 -12.11
N GLU A 271 -18.48 2.11 -12.05
CA GLU A 271 -19.81 1.52 -11.78
C GLU A 271 -20.20 1.66 -10.30
N ARG A 272 -19.25 1.48 -9.39
CA ARG A 272 -19.45 1.62 -7.94
C ARG A 272 -19.64 3.08 -7.51
N SER A 273 -18.94 4.01 -8.17
CA SER A 273 -19.13 5.45 -7.96
C SER A 273 -20.51 5.94 -8.38
N TYR A 274 -21.11 5.33 -9.40
CA TYR A 274 -22.47 5.63 -9.84
C TYR A 274 -23.51 5.04 -8.87
N LEU A 275 -23.36 3.76 -8.49
CA LEU A 275 -24.27 3.10 -7.54
C LEU A 275 -24.22 3.73 -6.14
N SER A 276 -23.03 4.12 -5.65
CA SER A 276 -22.92 4.80 -4.36
C SER A 276 -23.57 6.20 -4.37
N SER A 277 -23.49 6.90 -5.51
CA SER A 277 -24.18 8.19 -5.71
C SER A 277 -25.71 8.04 -5.75
N ILE A 278 -26.24 6.93 -6.26
CA ILE A 278 -27.67 6.60 -6.20
C ILE A 278 -28.09 6.27 -4.77
N THR A 279 -27.30 5.51 -4.01
CA THR A 279 -27.64 5.16 -2.62
C THR A 279 -27.48 6.32 -1.63
N LYS A 280 -26.78 7.40 -2.01
CA LYS A 280 -26.67 8.62 -1.21
C LYS A 280 -27.84 9.57 -1.40
N GLU A 281 -28.70 9.34 -2.39
CA GLU A 281 -29.96 10.06 -2.49
C GLU A 281 -30.90 9.56 -1.38
N LYS A 282 -31.43 10.53 -0.62
CA LYS A 282 -32.35 10.33 0.50
C LYS A 282 -33.40 9.25 0.16
N GLU A 283 -33.45 8.18 0.95
CA GLU A 283 -34.51 7.17 0.83
C GLU A 283 -35.87 7.87 0.76
N ILE A 284 -36.61 7.66 -0.33
CA ILE A 284 -37.91 8.30 -0.55
C ILE A 284 -38.86 7.79 0.51
N GLY A 285 -39.21 8.66 1.46
CA GLY A 285 -40.11 8.35 2.54
C GLY A 285 -41.53 8.11 2.01
N ARG A 286 -42.30 7.28 2.71
CA ARG A 286 -43.69 6.93 2.37
C ARG A 286 -44.59 8.14 2.07
N ASN A 287 -44.30 9.30 2.66
CA ASN A 287 -45.05 10.54 2.48
C ASN A 287 -44.41 11.57 1.54
N ASP A 288 -43.22 11.30 1.00
CA ASP A 288 -42.52 12.21 0.08
C ASP A 288 -43.25 12.30 -1.27
N PRO A 289 -43.08 13.41 -2.02
CA PRO A 289 -43.60 13.53 -3.39
C PRO A 289 -43.06 12.39 -4.26
N CYS A 290 -43.94 11.78 -5.05
CA CYS A 290 -43.55 10.64 -5.86
C CYS A 290 -42.65 11.08 -7.03
N PRO A 291 -41.48 10.44 -7.24
CA PRO A 291 -40.50 10.85 -8.26
C PRO A 291 -40.99 10.65 -9.71
N CYS A 292 -42.06 9.87 -9.94
CA CYS A 292 -42.64 9.67 -11.28
C CYS A 292 -43.35 10.90 -11.87
N GLY A 293 -43.44 12.01 -11.13
CA GLY A 293 -44.12 13.23 -11.57
C GLY A 293 -45.64 13.21 -11.46
N SER A 294 -46.24 12.22 -10.79
CA SER A 294 -47.71 12.10 -10.65
C SER A 294 -48.37 13.16 -9.75
N GLY A 295 -47.58 13.96 -9.03
CA GLY A 295 -48.06 14.92 -8.03
C GLY A 295 -48.63 14.29 -6.75
N LYS A 296 -48.61 12.95 -6.63
CA LYS A 296 -49.10 12.21 -5.44
C LYS A 296 -47.96 11.90 -4.47
N LYS A 297 -48.28 11.64 -3.19
CA LYS A 297 -47.31 11.06 -2.23
C LYS A 297 -46.92 9.65 -2.65
N TYR A 298 -45.66 9.24 -2.42
CA TYR A 298 -45.11 7.94 -2.86
C TYR A 298 -46.02 6.75 -2.50
N LYS A 299 -46.55 6.73 -1.28
CA LYS A 299 -47.49 5.68 -0.83
C LYS A 299 -48.80 5.57 -1.63
N LYS A 300 -49.29 6.68 -2.17
CA LYS A 300 -50.54 6.75 -2.93
C LYS A 300 -50.30 6.56 -4.44
N CYS A 301 -49.06 6.35 -4.86
CA CYS A 301 -48.69 6.21 -6.25
C CYS A 301 -48.04 4.85 -6.55
N HIS A 302 -47.05 4.43 -5.76
CA HIS A 302 -46.23 3.25 -6.05
C HIS A 302 -46.09 2.24 -4.90
N MET A 303 -46.68 2.51 -3.72
CA MET A 303 -46.79 1.51 -2.65
C MET A 303 -48.22 0.97 -2.49
N MET A 304 -48.97 0.85 -3.60
CA MET A 304 -50.31 0.28 -3.58
C MET A 304 -50.25 -1.24 -3.68
N PHE A 305 -50.01 -1.89 -2.55
CA PHE A 305 -50.57 -3.21 -2.22
C PHE A 305 -50.85 -3.18 -0.70
N ASP A 306 -52.00 -3.74 -0.33
CA ASP A 306 -52.74 -3.55 0.93
C ASP A 306 -51.92 -3.66 2.23
#